data_AF-A0A915XZI2-F1
#
_entry.id   AF-A0A915XZI2-F1
#
_cell.length_a   1.000
_cell.length_b   1.000
_cell.length_c   1.000
_cell.angle_alpha   90.00
_cell.angle_beta   90.00
_cell.angle_gamma   90.00
#
_symmetry.space_group_name_H-M   'P 1'
#
loop_
_entity.id
_entity.type
_entity.pdbx_description
1 polymer ?
#
loop_
_entity_poly.entity_id
_entity_poly.type
_entity_poly.pdbx_seq_one_letter_code
_entity_poly.pdbx_strand_id
1 'polypeptide(L)'
;MHDDCMDAVTHPPVSREELVAALHARGLCYLAPTPHGDERPLGDDELIAGLAASPDARLRFALAALLLAHPALAERAAALIQGEAPISLSDAARAEMRKQYLAAMYLQRMWRTRLKMHFGETPLIQERFAKEMGLPPADAMFGELGLRALTERSAYNDWSSYEQVVDLLCEQPCATPDFPLPNPHTSLANRESGVGSNTPQ
;
A
#
# COMPACT_ATOMS: atom_id res chain seq x y z
N MET A 1 -26.42 28.57 25.45
CA MET A 1 -26.32 27.18 24.98
C MET A 1 -25.84 27.27 23.55
N HIS A 2 -24.56 27.01 23.34
CA HIS A 2 -23.96 27.00 22.00
C HIS A 2 -24.32 25.66 21.36
N ASP A 3 -25.15 25.73 20.32
CA ASP A 3 -25.41 24.63 19.40
C ASP A 3 -24.29 24.68 18.35
N ASP A 4 -23.17 24.04 18.67
CA ASP A 4 -22.10 23.76 17.69
C ASP A 4 -22.61 22.64 16.78
N CYS A 5 -23.35 23.04 15.75
CA CYS A 5 -23.66 22.18 14.62
C CYS A 5 -22.33 21.89 13.92
N MET A 6 -21.70 20.77 14.28
CA MET A 6 -20.56 20.25 13.52
C MET A 6 -21.06 19.98 12.10
N ASP A 7 -20.79 20.93 11.20
CA ASP A 7 -20.92 20.74 9.76
C ASP A 7 -20.13 19.47 9.40
N ALA A 8 -20.88 18.38 9.17
CA ALA A 8 -20.32 17.19 8.57
C ALA A 8 -19.82 17.60 7.19
N VAL A 9 -18.52 17.86 7.09
CA VAL A 9 -17.88 18.31 5.85
C VAL A 9 -18.10 17.23 4.82
N THR A 10 -19.13 17.41 4.00
CA THR A 10 -19.49 16.49 2.94
C THR A 10 -18.49 16.74 1.82
N HIS A 11 -17.40 15.97 1.82
CA HIS A 11 -16.34 16.12 0.84
C HIS A 11 -16.94 15.82 -0.56
N PRO A 12 -16.62 16.63 -1.58
CA PRO A 12 -17.08 16.36 -2.94
C PRO A 12 -16.63 14.94 -3.36
N PRO A 13 -17.43 14.24 -4.17
CA PRO A 13 -17.07 12.90 -4.61
C PRO A 13 -15.75 12.95 -5.38
N VAL A 14 -14.76 12.20 -4.88
CA VAL A 14 -13.43 12.10 -5.50
C VAL A 14 -13.56 11.40 -6.86
N SER A 15 -12.99 11.99 -7.91
CA SER A 15 -13.08 11.42 -9.26
C SER A 15 -12.16 10.21 -9.43
N ARG A 16 -12.43 9.41 -10.47
CA ARG A 16 -11.57 8.26 -10.82
C ARG A 16 -10.16 8.73 -11.15
N GLU A 17 -10.04 9.84 -11.89
CA GLU A 17 -8.79 10.44 -12.33
C GLU A 17 -7.97 10.94 -11.13
N GLU A 18 -8.62 11.61 -10.16
CA GLU A 18 -7.97 12.05 -8.92
C GLU A 18 -7.42 10.86 -8.11
N LEU A 19 -8.18 9.76 -8.02
CA LEU A 19 -7.74 8.54 -7.33
C LEU A 19 -6.53 7.89 -8.02
N VAL A 20 -6.56 7.78 -9.36
CA VAL A 20 -5.43 7.23 -10.13
C VAL A 20 -4.21 8.13 -9.99
N ALA A 21 -4.36 9.45 -10.09
CA ALA A 21 -3.27 10.41 -9.89
C ALA A 21 -2.64 10.30 -8.49
N ALA A 22 -3.48 10.20 -7.45
CA ALA A 22 -3.01 10.05 -6.08
C ALA A 22 -2.32 8.70 -5.80
N LEU A 23 -2.72 7.63 -6.48
CA LEU A 23 -2.03 6.34 -6.47
C LEU A 23 -0.66 6.43 -7.16
N HIS A 24 -0.60 7.04 -8.34
CA HIS A 24 0.66 7.24 -9.08
C HIS A 24 1.65 8.09 -8.28
N ALA A 25 1.18 9.15 -7.62
CA ALA A 25 2.00 9.98 -6.73
C ALA A 25 2.60 9.19 -5.54
N ARG A 26 2.02 8.05 -5.20
CA ARG A 26 2.51 7.11 -4.17
C ARG A 26 3.26 5.91 -4.79
N GLY A 27 3.61 5.96 -6.07
CA GLY A 27 4.36 4.90 -6.75
C GLY A 27 3.52 3.70 -7.18
N LEU A 28 2.20 3.85 -7.29
CA LEU A 28 1.29 2.84 -7.84
C LEU A 28 0.80 3.28 -9.23
N CYS A 29 1.45 2.79 -10.30
CA CYS A 29 1.22 3.23 -11.68
C CYS A 29 0.68 2.15 -12.62
N TYR A 30 0.33 0.96 -12.13
CA TYR A 30 -0.25 -0.11 -12.97
C TYR A 30 -1.68 0.19 -13.45
N LEU A 31 -2.32 1.25 -12.93
CA LEU A 31 -3.66 1.67 -13.34
C LEU A 31 -3.60 2.79 -14.37
N ALA A 32 -4.43 2.65 -15.40
CA ALA A 32 -4.63 3.62 -16.48
C ALA A 32 -5.88 4.49 -16.25
N PRO A 33 -5.95 5.69 -16.83
CA PRO A 33 -4.91 6.34 -17.65
C PRO A 33 -3.75 6.89 -16.80
N THR A 34 -2.61 7.16 -17.45
CA THR A 34 -1.54 7.95 -16.83
C THR A 34 -2.10 9.35 -16.50
N PRO A 35 -1.84 9.88 -15.29
CA PRO A 35 -2.31 11.20 -14.90
C PRO A 35 -1.80 12.31 -15.83
N HIS A 36 -2.61 13.35 -16.00
CA HIS A 36 -2.27 14.52 -16.82
C HIS A 36 -1.40 15.53 -16.06
N GLY A 37 -1.44 15.48 -14.72
CA GLY A 37 -0.66 16.35 -13.83
C GLY A 37 -1.41 17.60 -13.37
N ASP A 38 -2.65 17.79 -13.80
CA ASP A 38 -3.56 18.85 -13.35
C ASP A 38 -4.60 18.34 -12.33
N GLU A 39 -4.59 17.05 -12.02
CA GLU A 39 -5.48 16.46 -11.01
C GLU A 39 -5.19 17.02 -9.62
N ARG A 40 -6.26 17.22 -8.83
CA ARG A 40 -6.15 17.73 -7.47
C ARG A 40 -5.39 16.73 -6.58
N PRO A 41 -4.43 17.18 -5.76
CA PRO A 41 -3.76 16.31 -4.80
C PRO A 41 -4.74 15.85 -3.71
N LEU A 42 -4.70 14.55 -3.39
CA LEU A 42 -5.50 13.94 -2.34
C LEU A 42 -4.66 13.62 -1.10
N GLY A 43 -5.21 13.95 0.07
CA GLY A 43 -4.70 13.45 1.35
C GLY A 43 -4.85 11.93 1.46
N ASP A 44 -4.11 11.31 2.40
CA ASP A 44 -4.15 9.86 2.61
C ASP A 44 -5.58 9.39 2.96
N ASP A 45 -6.26 10.11 3.85
CA ASP A 45 -7.60 9.72 4.30
C ASP A 45 -8.63 9.83 3.17
N GLU A 46 -8.56 10.89 2.36
CA GLU A 46 -9.39 11.07 1.16
C GLU A 46 -9.14 9.97 0.12
N LEU A 47 -7.87 9.63 -0.11
CA LEU A 47 -7.50 8.56 -1.03
C LEU A 47 -8.04 7.21 -0.56
N ILE A 48 -7.77 6.83 0.69
CA ILE A 48 -8.19 5.54 1.26
C ILE A 48 -9.72 5.43 1.25
N ALA A 49 -10.43 6.48 1.69
CA ALA A 49 -11.88 6.54 1.67
C ALA A 49 -12.45 6.47 0.24
N GLY A 50 -11.87 7.25 -0.68
CA GLY A 50 -12.30 7.30 -2.08
C GLY A 50 -12.08 5.99 -2.83
N LEU A 51 -10.97 5.28 -2.59
CA LEU A 51 -10.73 3.95 -3.15
C LEU A 51 -11.78 2.94 -2.68
N ALA A 52 -12.08 2.92 -1.37
CA ALA A 52 -13.07 1.99 -0.82
C ALA A 52 -14.50 2.29 -1.30
N ALA A 53 -14.84 3.57 -1.50
CA ALA A 53 -16.14 3.99 -2.00
C ALA A 53 -16.29 3.90 -3.53
N SER A 54 -15.20 3.60 -4.26
CA SER A 54 -15.21 3.65 -5.72
C SER A 54 -16.14 2.60 -6.34
N PRO A 55 -16.94 2.94 -7.36
CA PRO A 55 -17.71 1.96 -8.12
C PRO A 55 -16.80 1.05 -8.97
N ASP A 56 -15.57 1.47 -9.29
CA ASP A 56 -14.59 0.68 -10.04
C ASP A 56 -13.93 -0.37 -9.14
N ALA A 57 -14.15 -1.65 -9.45
CA ALA A 57 -13.55 -2.75 -8.68
C ALA A 57 -12.03 -2.70 -8.67
N ARG A 58 -11.38 -2.27 -9.76
CA ARG A 58 -9.91 -2.19 -9.85
C ARG A 58 -9.36 -1.16 -8.89
N LEU A 59 -10.07 -0.04 -8.70
CA LEU A 59 -9.71 0.96 -7.70
C LEU A 59 -9.90 0.44 -6.27
N ARG A 60 -10.98 -0.29 -6.01
CA ARG A 60 -11.16 -0.94 -4.69
C ARG A 60 -10.04 -1.92 -4.38
N PHE A 61 -9.64 -2.75 -5.35
CA PHE A 61 -8.48 -3.65 -5.20
C PHE A 61 -7.14 -2.91 -5.06
N ALA A 62 -7.00 -1.74 -5.67
CA ALA A 62 -5.79 -0.91 -5.51
C ALA A 62 -5.59 -0.40 -4.09
N LEU A 63 -6.63 -0.39 -3.26
CA LEU A 63 -6.46 -0.14 -1.82
C LEU A 63 -5.59 -1.22 -1.16
N ALA A 64 -5.78 -2.50 -1.50
CA ALA A 64 -4.91 -3.55 -0.97
C ALA A 64 -3.46 -3.36 -1.43
N ALA A 65 -3.27 -3.01 -2.72
CA ALA A 65 -1.95 -2.70 -3.28
C ALA A 65 -1.27 -1.53 -2.55
N LEU A 66 -2.04 -0.46 -2.28
CA LEU A 66 -1.55 0.72 -1.57
C LEU A 66 -1.05 0.35 -0.17
N LEU A 67 -1.80 -0.48 0.56
CA LEU A 67 -1.41 -0.93 1.89
C LEU A 67 -0.21 -1.88 1.88
N LEU A 68 -0.03 -2.66 0.81
CA LEU A 68 1.16 -3.51 0.63
C LEU A 68 2.41 -2.68 0.35
N ALA A 69 2.32 -1.67 -0.51
CA ALA A 69 3.43 -0.78 -0.85
C ALA A 69 3.76 0.20 0.29
N HIS A 70 2.75 0.62 1.05
CA HIS A 70 2.88 1.57 2.16
C HIS A 70 2.19 1.07 3.44
N PRO A 71 2.76 0.07 4.15
CA PRO A 71 2.09 -0.53 5.31
C PRO A 71 1.77 0.43 6.46
N ALA A 72 2.47 1.57 6.54
CA ALA A 72 2.16 2.63 7.51
C ALA A 72 0.75 3.22 7.32
N LEU A 73 0.18 3.18 6.10
CA LEU A 73 -1.18 3.64 5.83
C LEU A 73 -2.26 2.69 6.39
N ALA A 74 -1.89 1.46 6.77
CA ALA A 74 -2.84 0.50 7.34
C ALA A 74 -3.43 1.00 8.66
N GLU A 75 -2.65 1.68 9.50
CA GLU A 75 -3.15 2.27 10.75
C GLU A 75 -4.17 3.39 10.48
N ARG A 76 -3.95 4.22 9.45
CA ARG A 76 -4.94 5.23 9.02
C ARG A 76 -6.23 4.57 8.52
N ALA A 77 -6.12 3.52 7.70
CA ALA A 77 -7.27 2.76 7.24
C ALA A 77 -8.05 2.15 8.42
N ALA A 78 -7.37 1.62 9.43
CA ALA A 78 -8.00 1.11 10.64
C ALA A 78 -8.76 2.21 11.41
N ALA A 79 -8.16 3.37 11.60
CA ALA A 79 -8.81 4.53 12.25
C ALA A 79 -10.07 4.99 11.49
N LEU A 80 -10.02 5.02 10.15
CA LEU A 80 -11.18 5.29 9.29
C LEU A 80 -12.29 4.24 9.47
N ILE A 81 -11.93 2.94 9.49
CA ILE A 81 -12.88 1.84 9.73
C ILE A 81 -13.53 1.96 11.12
N GLN A 82 -12.82 2.48 12.12
CA GLN A 82 -13.30 2.67 13.49
C GLN A 82 -14.09 3.98 13.69
N GLY A 83 -14.08 4.88 12.70
CA GLY A 83 -14.76 6.18 12.78
C GLY A 83 -14.03 7.20 13.63
N GLU A 84 -12.72 7.06 13.80
CA GLU A 84 -11.86 7.96 14.58
C GLU A 84 -11.37 9.16 13.74
N ALA A 85 -11.57 9.10 12.42
CA ALA A 85 -11.17 10.13 11.47
C ALA A 85 -12.32 11.10 11.13
N PRO A 86 -12.04 12.33 10.69
CA PRO A 86 -13.05 13.34 10.38
C PRO A 86 -13.89 13.03 9.13
N ILE A 87 -13.57 11.96 8.39
CA ILE A 87 -14.30 11.54 7.18
C ILE A 87 -15.35 10.50 7.55
N SER A 88 -16.60 10.78 7.22
CA SER A 88 -17.70 9.82 7.39
C SER A 88 -17.74 8.83 6.22
N LEU A 89 -17.68 7.53 6.52
CA LEU A 89 -17.80 6.45 5.55
C LEU A 89 -19.20 5.87 5.57
N SER A 90 -19.75 5.60 4.38
CA SER A 90 -20.93 4.73 4.25
C SER A 90 -20.60 3.31 4.73
N ASP A 91 -21.62 2.56 5.16
CA ASP A 91 -21.42 1.18 5.62
C ASP A 91 -20.79 0.28 4.55
N ALA A 92 -21.16 0.50 3.27
CA ALA A 92 -20.57 -0.22 2.15
C ALA A 92 -19.08 0.09 1.96
N ALA A 93 -18.69 1.37 2.01
CA ALA A 93 -17.28 1.77 1.90
C ALA A 93 -16.47 1.26 3.10
N ARG A 94 -17.04 1.29 4.31
CA ARG A 94 -16.40 0.76 5.53
C ARG A 94 -16.19 -0.75 5.44
N ALA A 95 -17.18 -1.50 4.96
CA ALA A 95 -17.09 -2.94 4.76
C ALA A 95 -16.04 -3.29 3.70
N GLU A 96 -16.01 -2.56 2.58
CA GLU A 96 -14.98 -2.74 1.55
C GLU A 96 -13.59 -2.43 2.08
N MET A 97 -13.40 -1.29 2.78
CA MET A 97 -12.12 -0.90 3.35
C MET A 97 -11.59 -1.98 4.30
N ARG A 98 -12.47 -2.55 5.15
CA ARG A 98 -12.12 -3.66 6.04
C ARG A 98 -11.71 -4.91 5.27
N LYS A 99 -12.42 -5.26 4.20
CA LYS A 99 -12.07 -6.38 3.33
C LYS A 99 -10.68 -6.19 2.71
N GLN A 100 -10.40 -5.02 2.14
CA GLN A 100 -9.12 -4.74 1.49
C GLN A 100 -7.95 -4.64 2.49
N TYR A 101 -8.20 -4.14 3.70
CA TYR A 101 -7.23 -4.21 4.81
C TYR A 101 -6.84 -5.65 5.13
N LEU A 102 -7.84 -6.52 5.35
CA LEU A 102 -7.61 -7.92 5.67
C LEU A 102 -6.92 -8.66 4.53
N ALA A 103 -7.32 -8.39 3.29
CA ALA A 103 -6.64 -8.92 2.13
C ALA A 103 -5.17 -8.50 2.12
N ALA A 104 -4.85 -7.20 2.18
CA ALA A 104 -3.46 -6.73 2.22
C ALA A 104 -2.65 -7.40 3.35
N MET A 105 -3.22 -7.54 4.55
CA MET A 105 -2.59 -8.23 5.66
C MET A 105 -2.22 -9.68 5.32
N TYR A 106 -3.16 -10.47 4.80
CA TYR A 106 -2.90 -11.88 4.42
C TYR A 106 -1.94 -11.99 3.23
N LEU A 107 -2.11 -11.15 2.20
CA LEU A 107 -1.23 -11.10 1.03
C LEU A 107 0.21 -10.76 1.44
N GLN A 108 0.39 -9.86 2.43
CA GLN A 108 1.71 -9.50 2.94
C GLN A 108 2.41 -10.70 3.60
N ARG A 109 1.67 -11.56 4.29
CA ARG A 109 2.23 -12.80 4.86
C ARG A 109 2.58 -13.81 3.77
N MET A 110 1.69 -13.96 2.79
CA MET A 110 1.81 -14.96 1.74
C MET A 110 2.95 -14.68 0.78
N TRP A 111 3.15 -13.41 0.43
CA TRP A 111 4.20 -12.97 -0.50
C TRP A 111 5.33 -12.17 0.14
N ARG A 112 5.56 -12.37 1.44
CA ARG A 112 6.56 -11.62 2.22
C ARG A 112 7.91 -11.51 1.52
N THR A 113 8.43 -12.61 0.98
CA THR A 113 9.73 -12.64 0.28
C THR A 113 9.71 -11.79 -0.99
N ARG A 114 8.66 -11.93 -1.82
CA ARG A 114 8.54 -11.17 -3.08
C ARG A 114 8.39 -9.67 -2.80
N LEU A 115 7.50 -9.31 -1.89
CA LEU A 115 7.30 -7.91 -1.49
C LEU A 115 8.58 -7.31 -0.91
N LYS A 116 9.33 -8.06 -0.10
CA LYS A 116 10.62 -7.61 0.43
C LYS A 116 11.66 -7.33 -0.67
N MET A 117 11.69 -8.12 -1.74
CA MET A 117 12.61 -7.88 -2.85
C MET A 117 12.27 -6.60 -3.62
N HIS A 118 10.99 -6.25 -3.72
CA HIS A 118 10.54 -5.07 -4.46
C HIS A 118 10.54 -3.78 -3.61
N PHE A 119 10.09 -3.84 -2.35
CA PHE A 119 9.88 -2.67 -1.49
C PHE A 119 10.86 -2.57 -0.32
N GLY A 120 11.76 -3.53 -0.16
CA GLY A 120 12.63 -3.65 1.02
C GLY A 120 11.91 -4.19 2.25
N GLU A 121 12.55 -4.13 3.41
CA GLU A 121 11.90 -4.54 4.66
C GLU A 121 10.85 -3.50 5.07
N THR A 122 9.59 -3.91 5.11
CA THR A 122 8.48 -3.08 5.56
C THR A 122 7.84 -3.66 6.83
N PRO A 123 7.30 -2.83 7.74
CA PRO A 123 6.59 -3.34 8.90
C PRO A 123 5.37 -4.18 8.49
N LEU A 124 5.07 -5.19 9.30
CA LEU A 124 3.91 -6.03 9.09
C LEU A 124 2.63 -5.26 9.39
N ILE A 125 1.63 -5.37 8.50
CA ILE A 125 0.25 -4.92 8.76
C ILE A 125 -0.27 -5.69 9.97
N GLN A 126 -0.85 -4.97 10.93
CA GLN A 126 -1.32 -5.53 12.19
C GLN A 126 -2.56 -6.40 12.00
N GLU A 127 -2.67 -7.46 12.81
CA GLU A 127 -3.87 -8.27 12.84
C GLU A 127 -5.01 -7.52 13.55
N ARG A 128 -5.86 -6.87 12.74
CA ARG A 128 -7.08 -6.17 13.17
C ARG A 128 -8.27 -6.76 12.42
N PHE A 129 -9.45 -6.75 13.04
CA PHE A 129 -10.73 -7.19 12.45
C PHE A 129 -10.87 -8.69 12.10
N ALA A 130 -9.79 -9.46 11.97
CA ALA A 130 -9.84 -10.87 11.59
C ALA A 130 -10.70 -11.70 12.55
N LYS A 131 -10.47 -11.55 13.86
CA LYS A 131 -11.24 -12.22 14.91
C LYS A 131 -12.71 -11.83 14.92
N GLU A 132 -13.03 -10.55 14.76
CA GLU A 132 -14.40 -10.04 14.70
C GLU A 132 -15.17 -10.62 13.53
N MET A 133 -14.47 -10.84 12.41
CA MET A 133 -15.02 -11.53 11.25
C MET A 133 -14.96 -13.06 11.38
N GLY A 134 -14.40 -13.64 12.44
CA GLY A 134 -14.23 -15.09 12.54
C GLY A 134 -13.36 -15.67 11.42
N LEU A 135 -12.35 -14.91 10.98
CA LEU A 135 -11.35 -15.36 10.02
C LEU A 135 -10.15 -16.00 10.74
N PRO A 136 -9.39 -16.88 10.06
CA PRO A 136 -8.14 -17.42 10.56
C PRO A 136 -7.11 -16.32 10.93
N PRO A 137 -6.20 -16.58 11.88
CA PRO A 137 -5.08 -15.68 12.19
C PRO A 137 -4.22 -15.37 10.96
N ALA A 138 -3.56 -14.21 10.95
CA ALA A 138 -2.76 -13.70 9.83
C ALA A 138 -1.65 -14.67 9.40
N ASP A 139 -1.01 -15.35 10.35
CA ASP A 139 0.12 -16.23 10.08
C ASP A 139 -0.28 -17.68 9.75
N ALA A 140 -1.58 -18.02 9.81
CA ALA A 140 -2.06 -19.36 9.50
C ALA A 140 -1.82 -19.70 8.02
N MET A 141 -1.00 -20.72 7.77
CA MET A 141 -0.50 -21.07 6.43
C MET A 141 0.06 -19.85 5.68
N PHE A 142 0.85 -19.02 6.36
CA PHE A 142 1.41 -17.79 5.79
C PHE A 142 0.33 -16.83 5.23
N GLY A 143 -0.87 -16.84 5.79
CA GLY A 143 -1.99 -16.00 5.35
C GLY A 143 -2.87 -16.61 4.27
N GLU A 144 -2.46 -17.72 3.65
CA GLU A 144 -3.23 -18.40 2.59
C GLU A 144 -4.64 -18.80 3.07
N LEU A 145 -4.72 -19.41 4.26
CA LEU A 145 -5.99 -19.89 4.82
C LEU A 145 -6.94 -18.72 5.11
N GLY A 146 -6.40 -17.60 5.60
CA GLY A 146 -7.18 -16.40 5.91
C GLY A 146 -7.67 -15.69 4.66
N LEU A 147 -6.81 -15.55 3.64
CA LEU A 147 -7.19 -14.99 2.35
C LEU A 147 -8.28 -15.82 1.69
N ARG A 148 -8.15 -17.16 1.70
CA ARG A 148 -9.15 -18.06 1.14
C ARG A 148 -10.49 -17.93 1.86
N ALA A 149 -10.48 -17.92 3.19
CA ALA A 149 -11.69 -17.73 3.99
C ALA A 149 -12.34 -16.35 3.75
N LEU A 150 -11.53 -15.31 3.45
CA LEU A 150 -12.01 -13.98 3.10
C LEU A 150 -12.68 -13.97 1.71
N THR A 151 -12.08 -14.61 0.70
CA THR A 151 -12.62 -14.63 -0.67
C THR A 151 -13.86 -15.50 -0.80
N GLU A 152 -13.96 -16.61 -0.05
CA GLU A 152 -15.14 -17.49 -0.01
C GLU A 152 -16.40 -16.79 0.53
N ARG A 153 -16.25 -15.67 1.25
CA ARG A 153 -17.36 -14.86 1.79
C ARG A 153 -17.81 -13.74 0.85
N SER A 154 -17.01 -13.43 -0.16
CA SER A 154 -17.36 -12.41 -1.15
C SER A 154 -18.36 -13.00 -2.15
N ALA A 155 -19.22 -12.17 -2.72
CA ALA A 155 -20.14 -12.60 -3.78
C ALA A 155 -19.38 -13.12 -5.03
N TYR A 156 -18.12 -12.70 -5.18
CA TYR A 156 -17.21 -13.13 -6.23
C TYR A 156 -15.95 -13.71 -5.58
N ASN A 157 -15.43 -14.82 -6.14
CA ASN A 157 -14.15 -15.34 -5.68
C ASN A 157 -13.02 -14.42 -6.15
N ASP A 158 -12.60 -13.53 -5.25
CA ASP A 158 -11.61 -12.49 -5.54
C ASP A 158 -10.16 -12.98 -5.47
N TRP A 159 -9.93 -14.28 -5.26
CA TRP A 159 -8.58 -14.85 -5.14
C TRP A 159 -7.66 -14.44 -6.30
N SER A 160 -8.08 -14.73 -7.53
CA SER A 160 -7.28 -14.39 -8.72
C SER A 160 -7.11 -12.89 -8.90
N SER A 161 -8.08 -12.08 -8.44
CA SER A 161 -7.94 -10.61 -8.45
C SER A 161 -6.84 -10.16 -7.51
N TYR A 162 -6.70 -10.80 -6.34
CA TYR A 162 -5.65 -10.48 -5.38
C TYR A 162 -4.26 -10.94 -5.82
N GLU A 163 -4.16 -12.11 -6.46
CA GLU A 163 -2.92 -12.55 -7.15
C GLU A 163 -2.51 -11.52 -8.21
N GLN A 164 -3.46 -11.14 -9.07
CA GLN A 164 -3.22 -10.16 -10.11
C GLN A 164 -2.80 -8.80 -9.55
N VAL A 165 -3.35 -8.35 -8.42
CA VAL A 165 -2.93 -7.11 -7.76
C VAL A 165 -1.45 -7.15 -7.39
N VAL A 166 -0.96 -8.26 -6.84
CA VAL A 166 0.45 -8.35 -6.44
C VAL A 166 1.39 -8.51 -7.62
N ASP A 167 0.97 -9.24 -8.65
CA ASP A 167 1.72 -9.28 -9.91
C ASP A 167 1.86 -7.88 -10.51
N LEU A 168 0.74 -7.17 -10.70
CA LEU A 168 0.74 -5.80 -11.23
C LEU A 168 1.55 -4.84 -10.35
N LEU A 169 1.45 -4.95 -9.02
CA LEU A 169 2.20 -4.11 -8.10
C LEU A 169 3.72 -4.35 -8.20
N CYS A 170 4.16 -5.58 -8.45
CA CYS A 170 5.57 -5.93 -8.59
C CYS A 170 6.13 -5.66 -10.00
N GLU A 171 5.28 -5.71 -11.03
CA GLU A 171 5.66 -5.56 -12.44
C GLU A 171 5.46 -4.15 -12.99
N GLN A 172 4.88 -3.24 -12.20
CA GLN A 172 4.58 -1.88 -12.64
C GLN A 172 5.85 -1.09 -13.03
N PRO A 173 5.77 -0.24 -14.07
CA PRO A 173 6.94 0.42 -14.65
C PRO A 173 7.61 1.44 -13.72
N CYS A 174 6.85 2.09 -12.83
CA CYS A 174 7.36 3.10 -11.89
C CYS A 174 8.00 2.51 -10.62
N ALA A 175 7.87 1.21 -10.36
CA ALA A 175 8.40 0.56 -9.16
C ALA A 175 9.82 0.02 -9.34
N THR A 176 10.54 0.44 -10.38
CA THR A 176 11.98 0.24 -10.45
C THR A 176 12.68 1.42 -9.76
N PRO A 177 13.06 1.30 -8.48
CA PRO A 177 14.14 2.14 -7.98
C PRO A 177 15.36 1.81 -8.82
N ASP A 178 16.00 2.84 -9.38
CA ASP A 178 17.41 2.77 -9.76
C ASP A 178 18.18 2.24 -8.54
N PHE A 179 18.40 0.93 -8.47
CA PHE A 179 19.41 0.35 -7.61
C PHE A 179 20.74 0.65 -8.29
N PRO A 180 21.57 1.58 -7.81
CA PRO A 180 22.97 1.51 -8.16
C PRO A 180 23.48 0.21 -7.55
N LEU A 181 23.63 -0.82 -8.38
CA LEU A 181 24.42 -1.99 -8.02
C LEU A 181 25.79 -1.45 -7.55
N PRO A 182 26.28 -1.85 -6.36
CA PRO A 182 27.64 -1.49 -5.98
C PRO A 182 28.59 -2.09 -7.01
N ASN A 183 29.25 -1.24 -7.78
CA ASN A 183 30.30 -1.65 -8.72
C ASN A 183 31.34 -2.49 -7.95
N PRO A 184 31.56 -3.77 -8.28
CA PRO A 184 32.59 -4.58 -7.63
C PRO A 184 34.02 -4.20 -8.03
N HIS A 185 34.21 -3.12 -8.79
CA HIS A 185 35.51 -2.62 -9.24
C HIS A 185 35.83 -1.24 -8.65
N THR A 186 35.92 -1.13 -7.33
CA THR A 186 36.79 -0.12 -6.71
C THR A 186 37.50 -0.73 -5.50
N SER A 187 38.32 -1.73 -5.77
CA SER A 187 39.39 -2.14 -4.87
C SER A 187 40.66 -2.28 -5.69
N LEU A 188 41.74 -1.65 -5.20
CA LEU A 188 43.12 -1.59 -5.68
C LEU A 188 43.51 -0.31 -6.44
N ALA A 189 43.92 0.71 -5.67
CA ALA A 189 45.14 1.48 -5.92
C ALA A 189 45.41 2.41 -4.73
N ASN A 190 45.96 1.87 -3.64
CA ASN A 190 46.83 2.66 -2.76
C ASN A 190 47.78 1.71 -2.04
N ARG A 191 48.79 1.27 -2.79
CA ARG A 191 50.02 0.75 -2.23
C ARG A 191 51.16 1.13 -3.18
N GLU A 192 52.15 1.78 -2.58
CA GLU A 192 53.55 1.93 -3.02
C GLU A 192 53.87 3.06 -4.01
N SER A 193 54.52 4.12 -3.53
CA SER A 193 55.99 4.29 -3.73
C SER A 193 56.52 5.67 -3.31
N GLY A 194 57.72 5.65 -2.71
CA GLY A 194 58.61 6.81 -2.44
C GLY A 194 58.90 7.01 -0.95
N VAL A 195 59.90 6.38 -0.30
CA VAL A 195 61.37 6.56 -0.50
C VAL A 195 61.66 8.03 -0.81
N GLY A 196 62.25 8.86 0.04
CA GLY A 196 63.30 8.66 1.02
C GLY A 196 64.34 9.75 0.73
N SER A 197 64.62 10.65 1.68
CA SER A 197 65.77 11.56 1.62
C SER A 197 66.12 12.03 3.03
N ASN A 198 67.21 11.46 3.53
CA ASN A 198 67.97 11.90 4.70
C ASN A 198 68.93 13.02 4.27
N THR A 199 69.07 14.08 5.07
CA THR A 199 70.39 14.74 5.29
C THR A 199 70.37 15.52 6.60
N PRO A 200 71.34 15.29 7.50
CA PRO A 200 71.93 16.36 8.27
C PRO A 200 73.46 16.40 8.07
N GLN A 201 73.99 17.61 7.92
CA GLN A 201 75.39 17.97 8.19
C GLN A 201 75.40 19.33 8.90
#